data_AF-A0A7R7YJH8-F1
#
_entry.id   AF-A0A7R7YJH8-F1
#
_cell.length_a   1.000
_cell.length_b   1.000
_cell.length_c   1.000
_cell.angle_alpha   90.00
_cell.angle_beta   90.00
_cell.angle_gamma   90.00
#
_symmetry.space_group_name_H-M   'P 1'
#
loop_
_entity.id
_entity.type
_entity.pdbx_description
1 polymer ?
#
loop_
_entity_poly.entity_id
_entity_poly.type
_entity_poly.pdbx_seq_one_letter_code
_entity_poly.pdbx_strand_id
1 'polypeptide(L)' 'MHLLLRHKLRAYDALHLATALVVARVAGVEPRKLPFWTADEEQARAGEAEGLAVKRV' A
#
# COMPACT_ATOMS: atom_id res chain seq x y z
N MET A 1 7.76 -4.80 7.03
CA MET A 1 8.67 -4.19 6.03
C MET A 1 9.26 -5.26 5.11
N HIS A 2 8.44 -6.05 4.42
CA HIS A 2 8.91 -6.99 3.38
C HIS A 2 8.70 -6.46 1.95
N LEU A 3 8.04 -5.30 1.80
CA LEU A 3 7.74 -4.60 0.53
C LEU A 3 8.90 -4.51 -0.46
N LEU A 4 10.08 -4.07 0.01
CA LEU A 4 11.22 -3.76 -0.87
C LEU A 4 11.83 -4.99 -1.56
N LEU A 5 11.58 -6.20 -1.04
CA LEU A 5 12.24 -7.41 -1.52
C LEU A 5 11.32 -8.31 -2.36
N ARG A 6 9.99 -8.06 -2.37
CA ARG A 6 9.01 -8.95 -3.01
C ARG A 6 8.34 -8.36 -4.25
N HIS A 7 8.33 -7.04 -4.41
CA HIS A 7 7.69 -6.37 -5.54
C HIS A 7 8.67 -5.36 -6.17
N LYS A 8 8.77 -5.34 -7.51
CA LYS A 8 9.59 -4.38 -8.26
C LYS A 8 8.92 -2.99 -8.28
N LEU A 9 8.74 -2.38 -7.12
CA LEU A 9 8.13 -1.06 -7.03
C LEU A 9 9.14 0.03 -7.40
N ARG A 10 8.68 1.07 -8.10
CA ARG A 10 9.43 2.34 -8.15
C ARG A 10 9.54 2.89 -6.73
N ALA A 11 10.61 3.65 -6.45
CA ALA A 11 10.82 4.22 -5.11
C ALA A 11 9.63 5.04 -4.60
N TYR A 12 9.00 5.82 -5.48
CA TYR A 12 7.79 6.58 -5.15
C TYR A 12 6.61 5.68 -4.77
N ASP A 13 6.44 4.56 -5.45
CA ASP A 13 5.33 3.64 -5.18
C ASP A 13 5.48 2.95 -3.82
N ALA A 14 6.72 2.57 -3.48
CA ALA A 14 7.06 2.01 -2.19
C ALA A 14 6.84 3.03 -1.06
N LEU A 15 7.23 4.30 -1.26
CA LEU A 15 6.99 5.37 -0.29
C LEU A 15 5.50 5.64 -0.08
N HIS A 16 4.71 5.66 -1.17
CA HIS A 16 3.27 5.85 -1.07
C HIS A 16 2.58 4.73 -0.27
N LEU A 17 2.92 3.48 -0.56
CA LEU A 17 2.42 2.31 0.20
C LEU A 17 2.86 2.35 1.67
N ALA A 18 4.14 2.60 1.93
CA ALA A 18 4.66 2.72 3.29
C ALA A 18 3.95 3.83 4.08
N THR A 19 3.67 4.96 3.43
CA THR A 19 2.93 6.07 4.03
C THR A 19 1.53 5.65 4.43
N ALA A 20 0.79 4.97 3.55
CA ALA A 20 -0.56 4.49 3.85
C ALA A 20 -0.57 3.54 5.06
N LEU A 21 0.39 2.61 5.14
CA LEU A 21 0.51 1.68 6.27
C LEU A 21 0.88 2.39 7.58
N VAL A 22 1.75 3.40 7.54
CA VAL A 22 2.09 4.22 8.70
C VAL A 22 0.87 5.00 9.18
N VAL A 23 0.12 5.62 8.27
CA VAL A 23 -1.11 6.35 8.61
C VAL A 23 -2.13 5.42 9.28
N ALA A 24 -2.39 4.24 8.71
CA ALA A 24 -3.29 3.25 9.30
C ALA A 24 -2.87 2.90 10.74
N ARG A 25 -1.58 2.61 10.94
CA ARG A 25 -1.02 2.29 12.26
C ARG A 25 -1.18 3.43 13.27
N VAL A 26 -0.80 4.65 12.89
CA VAL A 26 -0.85 5.82 13.80
C VAL A 26 -2.28 6.21 14.14
N ALA A 27 -3.21 6.07 13.18
CA ALA A 27 -4.63 6.34 13.38
C ALA A 27 -5.37 5.24 14.16
N GLY A 28 -4.71 4.10 14.46
CA GLY A 28 -5.37 2.93 15.06
C GLY A 28 -6.41 2.28 14.16
N VAL A 29 -6.28 2.46 12.84
CA VAL A 29 -7.19 1.93 11.83
C VAL A 29 -6.58 0.66 11.23
N GLU A 30 -7.38 -0.39 11.11
CA GLU A 30 -6.94 -1.60 10.40
C GLU A 30 -6.65 -1.27 8.92
N PRO A 31 -5.55 -1.75 8.32
CA PRO A 31 -5.20 -1.44 6.94
C PRO A 31 -6.33 -1.67 5.92
N ARG A 32 -7.14 -2.72 6.11
CA ARG A 32 -8.29 -3.05 5.26
C ARG A 32 -9.44 -2.03 5.29
N LYS A 33 -9.41 -1.08 6.22
CA LYS A 33 -10.41 0.01 6.34
C LYS A 33 -9.91 1.31 5.72
N LEU A 34 -8.64 1.39 5.34
CA LEU A 34 -8.06 2.56 4.67
C LEU A 34 -8.11 2.35 3.14
N PRO A 35 -8.88 3.17 2.40
CA PRO A 35 -8.88 3.10 0.93
C PRO A 35 -7.50 3.50 0.39
N PHE A 36 -6.91 2.64 -0.45
CA PHE A 36 -5.67 2.92 -1.15
C PHE A 36 -5.93 3.01 -2.65
N TRP A 37 -5.87 4.22 -3.22
CA TRP A 37 -6.20 4.47 -4.61
C TRP A 37 -4.95 4.45 -5.47
N THR A 38 -4.98 3.68 -6.57
CA THR A 38 -3.88 3.63 -7.54
C THR A 38 -4.36 3.16 -8.91
N ALA A 39 -3.76 3.69 -9.97
CA ALA A 39 -3.90 3.19 -11.34
C ALA A 39 -2.80 2.19 -11.71
N ASP A 40 -1.80 2.01 -10.84
CA ASP A 40 -0.62 1.18 -11.10
C ASP A 40 -0.85 -0.26 -10.62
N GLU A 41 -0.73 -1.22 -11.53
CA GLU A 41 -1.03 -2.63 -11.25
C GLU A 41 -0.03 -3.27 -10.27
N GLU A 42 1.25 -2.89 -10.32
CA GLU A 42 2.26 -3.42 -9.42
C GLU A 42 2.08 -2.86 -8.01
N GLN A 43 1.78 -1.56 -7.91
CA GLN A 43 1.45 -0.92 -6.65
C GLN A 43 0.14 -1.46 -6.05
N ALA A 44 -0.88 -1.70 -6.88
CA ALA A 44 -2.14 -2.30 -6.47
C ALA A 44 -1.90 -3.69 -5.83
N ARG A 45 -1.16 -4.57 -6.53
CA ARG A 45 -0.82 -5.91 -6.02
C ARG A 45 -0.05 -5.84 -4.70
N ALA A 46 0.91 -4.93 -4.59
CA ALA A 46 1.66 -4.75 -3.35
C ALA A 46 0.78 -4.23 -2.20
N GLY A 47 -0.14 -3.30 -2.49
CA GLY A 47 -1.11 -2.82 -1.50
C GLY A 47 -2.08 -3.90 -1.03
N GLU A 48 -2.60 -4.70 -1.95
CA GLU A 48 -3.44 -5.87 -1.63
C GLU A 48 -2.68 -6.88 -0.76
N ALA A 49 -1.41 -7.15 -1.06
CA ALA A 49 -0.57 -8.07 -0.29
C ALA A 49 -0.28 -7.58 1.15
N GLU A 50 -0.24 -6.26 1.36
CA GLU A 50 -0.09 -5.64 2.68
C GLU A 50 -1.44 -5.43 3.39
N GLY A 51 -2.55 -5.91 2.81
CA GLY A 51 -3.88 -5.91 3.41
C GLY A 51 -4.62 -4.59 3.34
N LEU A 52 -4.22 -3.67 2.46
CA LEU A 52 -4.94 -2.41 2.21
C LEU A 52 -6.21 -2.66 1.38
N ALA A 53 -7.22 -1.80 1.55
CA ALA A 53 -8.39 -1.80 0.68
C ALA A 53 -8.10 -1.04 -0.62
N VAL A 54 -7.52 -1.74 -1.60
CA VAL A 54 -7.11 -1.14 -2.87
C VAL A 54 -8.32 -0.78 -3.75
N LYS A 55 -8.28 0.41 -4.35
CA LYS A 55 -9.23 0.92 -5.33
C LYS A 55 -8.49 1.29 -6.62
N ARG A 56 -8.83 0.61 -7.72
CA ARG A 56 -8.26 0.88 -9.04
C ARG A 56 -9.01 2.02 -9.72
N VAL A 57 -8.27 2.93 -10.35
CA VAL A 57 -8.78 4.10 -11.10
C VAL A 57 -8.15 4.19 -12.47
#